data_AF-A0A7S6S8J8-F1
#
_entry.id   AF-A0A7S6S8J8-F1
#
_cell.length_a   1.000
_cell.length_b   1.000
_cell.length_c   1.000
_cell.angle_alpha   90.00
_cell.angle_beta   90.00
_cell.angle_gamma   90.00
#
_symmetry.space_group_name_H-M   'P 1'
#
loop_
_entity.id
_entity.type
_entity.pdbx_description
1 polymer ?
#
loop_
_entity_poly.entity_id
_entity_poly.type
_entity_poly.pdbx_seq_one_letter_code
_entity_poly.pdbx_strand_id
1 'polypeptide(L)'
;MKLKQTLAITVISTLFYFSAQAVAADAHQHAVEAIKHAEDAQIHGKAGHSKALLDHAQESLTHAKAAEKEFAEAHQHATESIKHLEEAIAHAKQNHAEEATKHTAEALKHLKHSAAE
;
A
#
# COMPACT_ATOMS: atom_id res chain seq x y z
N MET A 1 -41.13 -35.46 29.91
CA MET A 1 -40.11 -36.17 29.09
C MET A 1 -40.74 -36.36 27.72
N LYS A 2 -40.32 -35.78 26.59
CA LYS A 2 -38.97 -35.51 26.08
C LYS A 2 -38.96 -34.18 25.30
N LEU A 3 -37.99 -33.34 25.64
CA LEU A 3 -37.53 -32.19 24.88
C LEU A 3 -36.50 -32.70 23.85
N LYS A 4 -36.69 -32.46 22.55
CA LYS A 4 -35.62 -32.53 21.54
C LYS A 4 -35.91 -31.54 20.40
N GLN A 5 -35.52 -30.29 20.60
CA GLN A 5 -35.24 -29.36 19.51
C GLN A 5 -33.82 -29.66 19.01
N THR A 6 -33.71 -30.15 17.77
CA THR A 6 -32.47 -30.36 17.02
C THR A 6 -32.89 -30.30 15.55
N LEU A 7 -32.50 -29.33 14.72
CA LEU A 7 -31.14 -29.03 14.27
C LEU A 7 -31.19 -27.58 13.72
N ALA A 8 -30.70 -26.61 14.48
CA ALA A 8 -29.34 -26.08 14.36
C ALA A 8 -29.05 -25.51 12.96
N ILE A 9 -29.15 -24.19 12.91
CA ILE A 9 -28.74 -23.25 11.89
C ILE A 9 -27.26 -23.50 11.53
N THR A 10 -26.99 -24.09 10.37
CA THR A 10 -25.60 -24.22 9.88
C THR A 10 -25.53 -24.05 8.37
N VAL A 11 -26.03 -22.94 7.82
CA VAL A 11 -25.81 -22.59 6.40
C VAL A 11 -25.37 -21.13 6.19
N ILE A 12 -25.30 -20.29 7.22
CA ILE A 12 -24.96 -18.85 7.03
C ILE A 12 -23.48 -18.53 7.34
N SER A 13 -22.69 -19.48 7.84
CA SER A 13 -21.29 -19.20 8.22
C SER A 13 -20.27 -19.35 7.08
N THR A 14 -20.63 -19.92 5.92
CA THR A 14 -19.69 -20.10 4.80
C THR A 14 -19.64 -18.91 3.85
N LEU A 15 -20.60 -17.98 3.89
CA LEU A 15 -20.64 -16.84 2.96
C LEU A 15 -19.75 -15.66 3.40
N PHE A 16 -19.31 -15.64 4.66
CA PHE A 16 -18.42 -14.59 5.20
C PHE A 16 -16.92 -14.84 4.94
N TYR A 17 -16.53 -16.05 4.55
CA TYR A 17 -15.12 -16.38 4.29
C TYR A 17 -14.65 -16.03 2.87
N PHE A 18 -15.58 -15.80 1.93
CA PHE A 18 -15.25 -15.46 0.55
C PHE A 18 -14.95 -13.97 0.37
N SER A 19 -15.65 -13.11 1.10
CA SER A 19 -15.46 -11.66 1.07
C SER A 19 -14.11 -11.23 1.65
N ALA A 20 -13.65 -11.84 2.74
CA ALA A 20 -12.34 -11.53 3.33
C ALA A 20 -11.16 -11.88 2.40
N GLN A 21 -11.26 -12.99 1.64
CA GLN A 21 -10.23 -13.39 0.68
C GLN A 21 -10.16 -12.45 -0.53
N ALA A 22 -11.30 -11.97 -1.01
CA ALA A 22 -11.34 -11.01 -2.11
C ALA A 22 -10.74 -9.65 -1.72
N VAL A 23 -10.98 -9.21 -0.48
CA VAL A 23 -10.43 -7.95 0.06
C VAL A 23 -8.91 -8.04 0.28
N ALA A 24 -8.41 -9.14 0.85
CA ALA A 24 -6.98 -9.34 1.03
C ALA A 24 -6.19 -9.41 -0.29
N ALA A 25 -6.81 -9.93 -1.36
CA ALA A 25 -6.21 -9.94 -2.70
C ALA A 25 -6.02 -8.52 -3.26
N ASP A 26 -7.00 -7.64 -3.05
CA ASP A 26 -6.98 -6.25 -3.53
C ASP A 26 -5.91 -5.41 -2.81
N ALA A 27 -5.80 -5.57 -1.50
CA ALA A 27 -4.78 -4.91 -0.67
C ALA A 27 -3.35 -5.27 -1.09
N HIS A 28 -3.10 -6.56 -1.34
CA HIS A 28 -1.79 -7.02 -1.80
C HIS A 28 -1.44 -6.48 -3.20
N GLN A 29 -2.42 -6.42 -4.11
CA GLN A 29 -2.22 -5.82 -5.43
C GLN A 29 -1.86 -4.34 -5.33
N HIS A 30 -2.52 -3.58 -4.45
CA HIS A 30 -2.18 -2.19 -4.20
C HIS A 30 -0.77 -2.03 -3.62
N ALA A 31 -0.35 -2.88 -2.68
CA ALA A 31 1.02 -2.83 -2.16
C ALA A 31 2.07 -3.08 -3.26
N VAL A 32 1.83 -4.04 -4.15
CA VAL A 32 2.72 -4.34 -5.29
C VAL A 32 2.82 -3.16 -6.26
N GLU A 33 1.70 -2.56 -6.66
CA GLU A 33 1.72 -1.40 -7.55
C GLU A 33 2.35 -0.16 -6.87
N ALA A 34 2.15 0.03 -5.56
CA ALA A 34 2.81 1.09 -4.81
C ALA A 34 4.34 0.95 -4.86
N ILE A 35 4.86 -0.27 -4.67
CA ILE A 35 6.30 -0.57 -4.76
C ILE A 35 6.81 -0.30 -6.17
N LYS A 36 6.14 -0.83 -7.20
CA LYS A 36 6.55 -0.66 -8.60
C LYS A 36 6.67 0.81 -8.99
N HIS A 37 5.65 1.62 -8.69
CA HIS A 37 5.69 3.05 -8.97
C HIS A 37 6.77 3.77 -8.16
N ALA A 38 7.01 3.38 -6.91
CA ALA A 38 8.12 3.97 -6.14
C ALA A 38 9.50 3.59 -6.69
N GLU A 39 9.67 2.39 -7.26
CA GLU A 39 10.90 1.98 -7.95
C GLU A 39 11.13 2.82 -9.21
N ASP A 40 10.10 3.01 -10.03
CA ASP A 40 10.17 3.88 -11.21
C ASP A 40 10.46 5.34 -10.83
N ALA A 41 9.82 5.85 -9.76
CA ALA A 41 10.11 7.17 -9.21
C ALA A 41 11.59 7.28 -8.79
N GLN A 42 12.14 6.26 -8.13
CA GLN A 42 13.55 6.25 -7.71
C GLN A 42 14.50 6.21 -8.92
N ILE A 43 14.19 5.42 -9.96
CA ILE A 43 14.97 5.35 -11.20
C ILE A 43 15.01 6.73 -11.87
N HIS A 44 13.85 7.35 -12.06
CA HIS A 44 13.75 8.68 -12.64
C HIS A 44 14.41 9.76 -11.78
N GLY A 45 14.29 9.65 -10.46
CA GLY A 45 14.96 10.51 -9.51
C GLY A 45 16.48 10.49 -9.62
N LYS A 46 17.08 9.29 -9.68
CA LYS A 46 18.52 9.10 -9.90
C LYS A 46 19.00 9.66 -11.24
N ALA A 47 18.12 9.75 -12.23
CA ALA A 47 18.39 10.39 -13.52
C ALA A 47 18.16 11.92 -13.52
N GLY A 48 17.73 12.51 -12.40
CA GLY A 48 17.38 13.94 -12.31
C GLY A 48 16.05 14.31 -12.96
N HIS A 49 15.22 13.33 -13.34
CA HIS A 49 13.94 13.54 -14.03
C HIS A 49 12.82 13.85 -13.03
N SER A 50 12.86 15.02 -12.36
CA SER A 50 11.90 15.37 -11.28
C SER A 50 10.43 15.21 -11.66
N LYS A 51 10.07 15.51 -12.92
CA LYS A 51 8.69 15.39 -13.39
C LYS A 51 8.22 13.93 -13.43
N ALA A 52 9.02 13.04 -14.01
CA ALA A 52 8.67 11.62 -14.07
C ALA A 52 8.71 10.97 -12.67
N LEU A 53 9.64 11.40 -11.80
CA LEU A 53 9.61 11.03 -10.39
C LEU A 53 8.30 11.46 -9.75
N LEU A 54 7.87 12.72 -9.94
CA LEU A 54 6.65 13.26 -9.36
C LEU A 54 5.42 12.45 -9.76
N ASP A 55 5.30 12.14 -11.05
CA ASP A 55 4.16 11.39 -11.60
C ASP A 55 4.07 10.00 -10.93
N HIS A 56 5.17 9.24 -10.91
CA HIS A 56 5.18 7.93 -10.27
C HIS A 56 5.07 7.96 -8.75
N ALA A 57 5.64 8.97 -8.07
CA ALA A 57 5.46 9.11 -6.62
C ALA A 57 3.99 9.36 -6.24
N GLN A 58 3.20 10.05 -7.08
CA GLN A 58 1.77 10.24 -6.86
C GLN A 58 0.96 8.95 -7.08
N GLU A 59 1.30 8.18 -8.10
CA GLU A 59 0.70 6.86 -8.33
C GLU A 59 1.01 5.90 -7.16
N SER A 60 2.27 5.88 -6.73
CA SER A 60 2.70 5.11 -5.55
C SER A 60 1.93 5.51 -4.30
N LEU A 61 1.78 6.82 -4.03
CA LEU A 61 1.02 7.33 -2.89
C LEU A 61 -0.44 6.90 -2.92
N THR A 62 -1.05 6.90 -4.11
CA THR A 62 -2.45 6.48 -4.29
C THR A 62 -2.62 5.02 -3.91
N HIS A 63 -1.74 4.16 -4.40
CA HIS A 63 -1.76 2.74 -4.08
C HIS A 63 -1.38 2.44 -2.63
N ALA A 64 -0.39 3.13 -2.06
CA ALA A 64 0.01 2.99 -0.67
C ALA A 64 -1.15 3.32 0.30
N LYS A 65 -1.90 4.40 0.04
CA LYS A 65 -3.11 4.78 0.81
C LYS A 65 -4.25 3.77 0.67
N ALA A 66 -4.35 3.08 -0.46
CA ALA A 66 -5.33 2.01 -0.64
C ALA A 66 -4.91 0.76 0.15
N ALA A 67 -3.66 0.34 0.03
CA ALA A 67 -3.11 -0.79 0.78
C ALA A 67 -3.19 -0.58 2.31
N GLU A 68 -2.86 0.62 2.79
CA GLU A 68 -2.88 0.94 4.23
C GLU A 68 -4.25 0.71 4.88
N LYS A 69 -5.35 1.07 4.19
CA LYS A 69 -6.71 0.94 4.73
C LYS A 69 -7.12 -0.51 4.97
N GLU A 70 -6.50 -1.44 4.26
CA GLU A 70 -6.87 -2.84 4.23
C GLU A 70 -5.99 -3.70 5.16
N PHE A 71 -4.82 -3.20 5.59
CA PHE A 71 -3.90 -3.91 6.49
C PHE A 71 -3.83 -3.28 7.89
N ALA A 72 -4.57 -3.86 8.85
CA ALA A 72 -4.59 -3.39 10.24
C ALA A 72 -3.25 -3.61 10.99
N GLU A 73 -2.47 -4.62 10.63
CA GLU A 73 -1.20 -4.97 11.30
C GLU A 73 0.02 -4.28 10.65
N ALA A 74 0.04 -4.13 9.31
CA ALA A 74 1.11 -3.47 8.57
C ALA A 74 1.06 -1.92 8.61
N HIS A 75 0.20 -1.38 9.49
CA HIS A 75 -0.21 0.02 9.45
C HIS A 75 0.97 0.97 9.69
N GLN A 76 1.93 0.63 10.57
CA GLN A 76 3.04 1.52 10.90
C GLN A 76 3.98 1.75 9.70
N HIS A 77 4.39 0.68 9.03
CA HIS A 77 5.26 0.79 7.86
C HIS A 77 4.52 1.40 6.67
N ALA A 78 3.23 1.07 6.47
CA ALA A 78 2.41 1.73 5.46
C ALA A 78 2.31 3.25 5.70
N THR A 79 2.01 3.70 6.92
CA THR A 79 1.92 5.12 7.29
C THR A 79 3.25 5.86 7.05
N GLU A 80 4.38 5.30 7.48
CA GLU A 80 5.68 5.95 7.27
C GLU A 80 6.05 6.00 5.78
N SER A 81 5.67 4.99 4.98
CA SER A 81 5.87 5.05 3.53
C SER A 81 5.08 6.19 2.88
N ILE A 82 3.83 6.38 3.30
CA ILE A 82 2.94 7.44 2.81
C ILE A 82 3.54 8.82 3.11
N LYS A 83 4.03 9.01 4.33
CA LYS A 83 4.69 10.26 4.74
C LYS A 83 5.90 10.57 3.85
N HIS A 84 6.76 9.59 3.61
CA HIS A 84 7.92 9.78 2.74
C HIS A 84 7.53 10.01 1.27
N LEU A 85 6.47 9.38 0.77
CA LEU A 85 5.95 9.68 -0.58
C LEU A 85 5.42 11.11 -0.67
N GLU A 86 4.75 11.62 0.36
CA GLU A 86 4.30 13.02 0.42
C GLU A 86 5.48 14.00 0.44
N GLU A 87 6.55 13.70 1.17
CA GLU A 87 7.80 14.48 1.14
C GLU A 87 8.49 14.41 -0.23
N ALA A 88 8.56 13.23 -0.84
CA ALA A 88 9.12 13.07 -2.19
C ALA A 88 8.37 13.93 -3.21
N ILE A 89 7.04 13.92 -3.17
CA ILE A 89 6.16 14.75 -4.02
C ILE A 89 6.42 16.24 -3.76
N ALA A 90 6.54 16.66 -2.51
CA ALA A 90 6.79 18.06 -2.15
C ALA A 90 8.14 18.56 -2.70
N HIS A 91 9.19 17.75 -2.62
CA HIS A 91 10.51 18.06 -3.19
C HIS A 91 10.49 18.02 -4.73
N ALA A 92 9.83 17.02 -5.33
CA ALA A 92 9.75 16.89 -6.77
C ALA A 92 9.00 18.05 -7.45
N LYS A 93 7.94 18.58 -6.80
CA LYS A 93 7.24 19.81 -7.24
C LYS A 93 8.14 21.05 -7.26
N GLN A 94 9.21 21.05 -6.47
CA GLN A 94 10.22 22.11 -6.44
C GLN A 94 11.41 21.81 -7.36
N ASN A 95 11.33 20.75 -8.18
CA ASN A 95 12.42 20.25 -9.02
C ASN A 95 13.66 19.79 -8.23
N HIS A 96 13.50 19.45 -6.94
CA HIS A 96 14.55 18.92 -6.07
C HIS A 96 14.66 17.40 -6.25
N ALA A 97 15.14 16.95 -7.42
CA ALA A 97 15.19 15.52 -7.78
C ALA A 97 15.94 14.67 -6.76
N GLU A 98 17.07 15.16 -6.22
CA GLU A 98 17.92 14.41 -5.31
C GLU A 98 17.22 14.15 -3.97
N GLU A 99 16.66 15.19 -3.35
CA GLU A 99 15.88 15.08 -2.11
C GLU A 99 14.64 14.20 -2.31
N ALA A 100 13.93 14.40 -3.42
CA ALA A 100 12.77 13.57 -3.75
C ALA A 100 13.15 12.09 -3.88
N THR A 101 14.32 11.79 -4.46
CA THR A 101 14.85 10.43 -4.58
C THR A 101 15.18 9.83 -3.21
N LYS A 102 15.72 10.61 -2.27
CA LYS A 102 16.03 10.14 -0.90
C LYS A 102 14.75 9.72 -0.18
N HIS A 103 13.72 10.56 -0.21
CA HIS A 103 12.43 10.23 0.37
C HIS A 103 11.75 9.05 -0.33
N THR A 104 11.84 8.95 -1.66
CA THR A 104 11.32 7.80 -2.41
C THR A 104 12.02 6.49 -2.00
N ALA A 105 13.32 6.51 -1.73
CA ALA A 105 14.07 5.34 -1.27
C ALA A 105 13.64 4.89 0.14
N GLU A 106 13.40 5.82 1.07
CA GLU A 106 12.86 5.48 2.39
C GLU A 106 11.43 4.96 2.29
N ALA A 107 10.58 5.57 1.45
CA ALA A 107 9.24 5.04 1.17
C ALA A 107 9.28 3.60 0.67
N LEU A 108 10.18 3.26 -0.27
CA LEU A 108 10.36 1.90 -0.78
C LEU A 108 10.71 0.89 0.30
N LYS A 109 11.61 1.26 1.22
CA LYS A 109 11.99 0.41 2.34
C LYS A 109 10.78 0.08 3.21
N HIS A 110 9.96 1.09 3.52
CA HIS A 110 8.74 0.91 4.30
C HIS A 110 7.66 0.12 3.56
N LEU A 111 7.42 0.39 2.27
CA LEU A 111 6.46 -0.36 1.45
C LEU A 111 6.83 -1.84 1.36
N LYS A 112 8.10 -2.17 1.14
CA LYS A 112 8.58 -3.56 1.07
C LYS A 112 8.45 -4.28 2.40
N HIS A 113 8.59 -3.58 3.52
CA HIS A 113 8.35 -4.14 4.84
C HIS A 113 6.86 -4.40 5.04
N SER A 114 6.02 -3.39 4.80
CA SER A 114 4.56 -3.49 4.94
C SER A 114 3.94 -4.58 4.06
N ALA A 115 4.46 -4.81 2.85
CA ALA A 115 3.96 -5.86 1.96
C ALA A 115 4.40 -7.28 2.35
N ALA A 116 5.34 -7.42 3.28
CA ALA A 116 5.86 -8.69 3.77
C ALA A 116 5.30 -9.10 5.15
N GLU A 117 4.58 -8.19 5.81
CA GLU A 117 3.82 -8.41 7.06
C GLU A 117 2.44 -9.03 6.75
#